data_AF-A0A833LNW8-F1
#
_entry.id   AF-A0A833LNW8-F1
#
_cell.length_a   1.000
_cell.length_b   1.000
_cell.length_c   1.000
_cell.angle_alpha   90.00
_cell.angle_beta   90.00
_cell.angle_gamma   90.00
#
_symmetry.space_group_name_H-M   'P 1'
#
loop_
_entity.id
_entity.type
_entity.pdbx_description
1 polymer ?
#
loop_
_entity_poly.entity_id
_entity_poly.type
_entity_poly.pdbx_seq_one_letter_code
_entity_poly.pdbx_strand_id
1 'polypeptide(L)'
;MSAVVEARAAGSAQLPLLGDASATRRIAWRDGAAVEVAGFLADVDAIAAQLPAGSPIVNLCEDRYAFLATFCAAASRGRANLLAGSRAPAAILELLAAHPGSVAVSEAPVAGVPGHVLDPLGAGGHAVAP
;
A
#
# COMPACT_ATOMS: atom_id res chain seq x y z
N MET A 1 -5.28 -22.31 -26.18
CA MET A 1 -5.66 -22.93 -24.89
C MET A 1 -5.99 -21.82 -23.92
N SER A 2 -7.22 -21.72 -23.42
CA SER A 2 -7.56 -20.83 -22.30
C SER A 2 -7.93 -21.67 -21.09
N ALA A 3 -7.25 -21.45 -19.97
CA ALA A 3 -7.64 -22.02 -18.69
C ALA A 3 -8.68 -21.09 -18.06
N VAL A 4 -9.86 -21.63 -17.76
CA VAL A 4 -10.85 -20.97 -16.93
C VAL A 4 -10.41 -21.19 -15.49
N VAL A 5 -9.91 -20.13 -14.83
CA VAL A 5 -9.68 -20.17 -13.38
C VAL A 5 -11.02 -19.92 -12.72
N GLU A 6 -11.67 -21.00 -12.26
CA GLU A 6 -12.79 -20.86 -11.34
C GLU A 6 -12.26 -20.33 -10.01
N ALA A 7 -12.66 -19.11 -9.65
CA ALA A 7 -12.38 -18.55 -8.35
C ALA A 7 -13.10 -19.39 -7.30
N ARG A 8 -12.35 -20.25 -6.59
CA ARG A 8 -12.84 -20.84 -5.35
C ARG A 8 -13.16 -19.69 -4.40
N ALA A 9 -14.42 -19.58 -3.99
CA ALA A 9 -14.78 -18.80 -2.82
C ALA A 9 -14.08 -19.45 -1.61
N ALA A 10 -12.87 -18.99 -1.31
CA ALA A 10 -12.21 -19.32 -0.06
C ALA A 10 -13.06 -18.72 1.07
N GLY A 11 -13.42 -19.53 2.05
CA GLY A 11 -13.92 -19.01 3.32
C GLY A 11 -12.93 -17.96 3.85
N SER A 12 -13.45 -16.96 4.56
CA SER A 12 -12.73 -15.79 5.06
C SER A 12 -11.69 -16.12 6.15
N ALA A 13 -10.75 -17.02 5.85
CA ALA A 13 -9.59 -17.22 6.68
C ALA A 13 -8.67 -16.01 6.48
N GLN A 14 -8.62 -15.14 7.50
CA GLN A 14 -7.62 -14.07 7.53
C GLN A 14 -6.25 -14.73 7.72
N LEU A 15 -5.36 -14.50 6.75
CA LEU A 15 -3.97 -14.92 6.82
C LEU A 15 -3.13 -13.81 7.46
N PRO A 16 -2.12 -14.14 8.27
CA PRO A 16 -1.23 -13.12 8.83
C PRO A 16 -0.43 -12.47 7.69
N LEU A 17 -0.15 -11.16 7.82
CA LEU A 17 0.75 -10.47 6.89
C LEU A 17 2.16 -11.08 6.88
N LEU A 18 2.61 -11.59 8.03
CA LEU A 18 3.92 -12.20 8.23
C LEU A 18 3.78 -13.55 8.93
N GLY A 19 4.42 -14.59 8.40
CA GLY A 19 4.38 -15.94 9.00
C GLY A 19 5.25 -16.10 10.25
N ASP A 20 6.33 -15.31 10.38
CA ASP A 20 7.20 -15.24 11.56
C ASP A 20 7.37 -13.77 11.96
N ALA A 21 6.78 -13.40 13.10
CA ALA A 21 6.61 -12.04 13.58
C ALA A 21 7.52 -11.70 14.77
N SER A 22 8.73 -12.25 14.83
CA SER A 22 9.75 -11.72 15.75
C SER A 22 9.90 -10.20 15.55
N ALA A 23 9.60 -9.43 16.59
CA ALA A 23 9.48 -7.98 16.54
C ALA A 23 10.75 -7.27 16.06
N THR A 24 11.91 -7.80 16.43
CA THR A 24 13.24 -7.25 16.12
C THR A 24 13.84 -7.84 14.83
N ARG A 25 13.14 -8.75 14.17
CA ARG A 25 13.58 -9.26 12.87
C ARG A 25 13.59 -8.11 11.87
N ARG A 26 14.67 -7.97 11.13
CA ARG A 26 14.78 -6.98 10.07
C ARG A 26 13.93 -7.41 8.88
N ILE A 27 13.13 -6.49 8.33
CA ILE A 27 12.26 -6.75 7.19
C ILE A 27 12.58 -5.87 5.98
N ALA A 28 13.17 -4.69 6.21
CA ALA A 28 13.60 -3.79 5.16
C ALA A 28 14.85 -3.01 5.59
N TRP A 29 15.44 -2.31 4.64
CA TRP A 29 16.46 -1.30 4.86
C TRP A 29 16.02 -0.02 4.17
N ARG A 30 16.08 1.10 4.88
CA ARG A 30 15.70 2.42 4.38
C ARG A 30 16.68 3.45 4.91
N ASP A 31 17.20 4.29 4.02
CA ASP A 31 18.16 5.36 4.35
C ASP A 31 19.37 4.88 5.18
N GLY A 32 19.85 3.66 4.91
CA GLY A 32 20.98 3.04 5.62
C GLY A 32 20.65 2.43 6.98
N ALA A 33 19.41 2.58 7.47
CA ALA A 33 18.93 1.97 8.71
C ALA A 33 18.13 0.69 8.43
N ALA A 34 18.25 -0.27 9.34
CA ALA A 34 17.39 -1.45 9.32
C ALA A 34 16.01 -1.11 9.87
N VAL A 35 14.96 -1.56 9.20
CA VAL A 35 13.60 -1.50 9.71
C VAL A 35 13.23 -2.86 10.27
N GLU A 36 12.88 -2.88 11.55
CA GLU A 36 12.41 -4.06 12.25
C GLU A 36 10.92 -4.31 11.99
N VAL A 37 10.47 -5.56 12.13
CA VAL A 37 9.08 -5.97 11.93
C VAL A 37 8.11 -5.13 12.76
N ALA A 38 8.45 -4.80 14.02
CA ALA A 38 7.61 -3.95 14.85
C ALA A 38 7.39 -2.55 14.25
N GLY A 39 8.45 -1.91 13.75
CA GLY A 39 8.36 -0.62 13.07
C GLY A 39 7.55 -0.70 11.78
N PHE A 40 7.79 -1.74 10.98
CA PHE A 40 7.03 -1.97 9.77
C PHE A 40 5.53 -2.18 10.02
N LEU A 41 5.16 -2.98 11.02
CA LEU A 41 3.75 -3.19 11.36
C LEU A 41 3.10 -1.91 11.91
N ALA A 42 3.83 -1.12 12.69
CA ALA A 42 3.34 0.19 13.15
C ALA A 42 3.07 1.15 11.99
N ASP A 43 3.96 1.21 11.00
CA ASP A 43 3.76 2.01 9.79
C ASP A 43 2.56 1.48 8.97
N VAL A 44 2.44 0.15 8.80
CA VAL A 44 1.29 -0.48 8.13
C VAL A 44 -0.03 -0.11 8.80
N ASP A 45 -0.09 -0.17 10.14
CA ASP A 45 -1.29 0.18 10.90
C ASP A 45 -1.62 1.68 10.79
N ALA A 46 -0.60 2.54 10.85
CA ALA A 46 -0.75 3.99 10.68
C ALA A 46 -1.28 4.36 9.28
N ILE A 47 -0.77 3.71 8.23
CA ILE A 47 -1.29 3.88 6.86
C ILE A 47 -2.73 3.37 6.78
N ALA A 48 -2.99 2.16 7.30
CA ALA A 48 -4.31 1.54 7.26
C ALA A 48 -5.38 2.37 7.97
N ALA A 49 -5.01 3.15 8.99
CA ALA A 49 -5.92 4.05 9.70
C ALA A 49 -6.34 5.28 8.86
N GLN A 50 -5.48 5.75 7.95
CA GLN A 50 -5.75 6.91 7.08
C GLN A 50 -6.57 6.54 5.85
N LEU A 51 -6.55 5.26 5.50
CA LEU A 51 -7.20 4.69 4.33
C LEU A 51 -8.75 4.74 4.44
N PRO A 52 -9.48 5.37 3.49
CA PRO A 52 -10.94 5.40 3.47
C PRO A 52 -11.56 4.00 3.44
N ALA A 53 -12.71 3.81 4.07
CA ALA A 53 -13.37 2.51 4.09
C ALA A 53 -13.83 2.07 2.68
N GLY A 54 -13.73 0.76 2.41
CA GLY A 54 -14.44 0.08 1.32
C GLY A 54 -13.90 0.21 -0.11
N SER A 55 -13.07 1.20 -0.43
CA SER A 55 -12.60 1.42 -1.80
C SER A 55 -11.32 0.66 -2.14
N PRO A 56 -10.97 0.38 -3.41
CA PRO A 56 -9.59 0.05 -3.79
C PRO A 56 -8.63 1.23 -3.52
N ILE A 57 -7.33 0.96 -3.49
CA ILE A 57 -6.30 2.02 -3.56
C ILE A 57 -5.61 1.97 -4.92
N VAL A 58 -5.18 3.12 -5.44
CA VAL A 58 -4.21 3.22 -6.52
C VAL A 58 -2.88 3.60 -5.88
N ASN A 59 -1.97 2.64 -5.77
CA ASN A 59 -0.70 2.82 -5.09
C ASN A 59 0.33 3.40 -6.07
N LEU A 60 0.66 4.68 -5.86
CA LEU A 60 1.56 5.46 -6.70
C LEU A 60 2.91 5.72 -6.01
N CYS A 61 3.16 5.08 -4.87
CA CYS A 61 4.38 5.29 -4.07
C CYS A 61 5.65 5.04 -4.90
N GLU A 62 6.62 5.94 -4.81
CA GLU A 62 7.94 5.81 -5.46
C GLU A 62 8.96 5.14 -4.56
N ASP A 63 8.89 5.42 -3.27
CA ASP A 63 9.71 4.77 -2.28
C ASP A 63 9.25 3.31 -2.11
N ARG A 64 10.22 2.39 -2.17
CA ARG A 64 9.93 0.94 -2.13
C ARG A 64 9.35 0.51 -0.78
N TYR A 65 9.76 1.17 0.29
CA TYR A 65 9.25 0.90 1.63
C TYR A 65 7.82 1.43 1.77
N ALA A 66 7.56 2.67 1.35
CA ALA A 66 6.22 3.26 1.32
C ALA A 66 5.26 2.41 0.46
N PHE A 67 5.70 1.96 -0.71
CA PHE A 67 4.92 1.08 -1.57
C PHE A 67 4.56 -0.23 -0.88
N LEU A 68 5.54 -0.90 -0.26
CA LEU A 68 5.35 -2.17 0.44
C LEU A 68 4.41 -2.02 1.64
N ALA A 69 4.64 -1.01 2.48
CA ALA A 69 3.82 -0.74 3.65
C ALA A 69 2.37 -0.39 3.25
N THR A 70 2.19 0.41 2.20
CA THR A 70 0.87 0.76 1.66
C THR A 70 0.14 -0.45 1.09
N PHE A 71 0.84 -1.34 0.38
CA PHE A 71 0.29 -2.60 -0.10
C PHE A 71 -0.19 -3.48 1.06
N CYS A 72 0.64 -3.64 2.10
CA CYS A 72 0.28 -4.42 3.28
C CYS A 72 -0.89 -3.80 4.07
N ALA A 73 -0.96 -2.47 4.15
CA ALA A 73 -2.07 -1.75 4.76
C ALA A 73 -3.38 -1.93 3.99
N ALA A 74 -3.34 -1.93 2.66
CA ALA A 74 -4.51 -2.26 1.84
C ALA A 74 -4.94 -3.72 2.06
N ALA A 75 -3.98 -4.65 2.04
CA ALA A 75 -4.24 -6.08 2.24
C ALA A 75 -4.83 -6.38 3.62
N SER A 76 -4.34 -5.74 4.69
CA SER A 76 -4.87 -5.92 6.05
C SER A 76 -6.31 -5.42 6.22
N ARG A 77 -6.74 -4.48 5.36
CA ARG A 77 -8.12 -4.00 5.29
C ARG A 77 -8.98 -4.71 4.23
N GLY A 78 -8.45 -5.76 3.59
CA GLY A 78 -9.15 -6.49 2.53
C GLY A 78 -9.38 -5.67 1.26
N ARG A 79 -8.55 -4.63 1.03
CA ARG A 79 -8.66 -3.72 -0.11
C ARG A 79 -7.75 -4.17 -1.25
N ALA A 80 -8.22 -3.98 -2.48
CA ALA A 80 -7.39 -4.18 -3.67
C ALA A 80 -6.35 -3.04 -3.81
N ASN A 81 -5.11 -3.41 -4.14
CA ASN A 81 -4.03 -2.50 -4.49
C ASN A 81 -3.88 -2.46 -6.01
N LEU A 82 -4.39 -1.40 -6.64
CA LEU A 82 -4.33 -1.18 -8.08
C LEU A 82 -3.02 -0.52 -8.47
N LEU A 83 -2.51 -0.89 -9.64
CA LEU A 83 -1.28 -0.37 -10.23
C LEU A 83 -1.57 0.17 -11.62
N ALA A 84 -1.18 1.41 -11.87
CA ALA A 84 -1.23 1.97 -13.22
C ALA A 84 -0.17 1.31 -14.11
N GLY A 85 -0.49 1.12 -15.39
CA GLY A 85 0.46 0.55 -16.36
C GLY A 85 1.69 1.43 -16.61
N SER A 86 1.63 2.70 -16.21
CA SER A 86 2.76 3.64 -16.17
C SER A 86 2.48 4.79 -15.21
N ARG A 87 3.48 5.65 -14.97
CA ARG A 87 3.33 6.88 -14.18
C ARG A 87 2.79 8.09 -14.96
N ALA A 88 2.46 7.92 -16.25
CA ALA A 88 1.88 9.00 -17.01
C ALA A 88 0.54 9.43 -16.38
N PRO A 89 0.27 10.73 -16.17
CA PRO A 89 -0.98 11.19 -15.57
C PRO A 89 -2.22 10.61 -16.27
N ALA A 90 -2.18 10.48 -17.60
CA ALA A 90 -3.26 9.87 -18.38
C ALA A 90 -3.56 8.42 -17.95
N ALA A 91 -2.54 7.59 -17.73
CA ALA A 91 -2.71 6.20 -17.30
C ALA A 91 -3.26 6.10 -15.87
N ILE A 92 -2.85 7.03 -14.99
CA ILE A 92 -3.37 7.11 -13.62
C ILE A 92 -4.84 7.54 -13.63
N LEU A 93 -5.18 8.57 -14.40
CA LEU A 93 -6.55 9.07 -14.56
C LEU A 93 -7.48 8.01 -15.15
N GLU A 94 -7.01 7.28 -16.17
CA GLU A 94 -7.74 6.18 -16.78
C GLU A 94 -8.05 5.09 -15.74
N LEU A 95 -7.07 4.71 -14.92
CA LEU A 95 -7.25 3.72 -13.87
C LEU A 95 -8.23 4.20 -12.78
N LEU A 96 -8.11 5.45 -12.33
CA LEU A 96 -9.04 6.04 -11.37
C LEU A 96 -10.47 6.08 -11.92
N ALA A 97 -10.64 6.40 -13.21
CA ALA A 97 -11.93 6.39 -13.89
C ALA A 97 -12.51 4.97 -14.03
N ALA A 98 -11.65 3.98 -14.30
CA ALA A 98 -12.05 2.58 -14.39
C ALA A 98 -12.44 1.96 -13.04
N HIS A 99 -11.98 2.53 -11.92
CA HIS A 99 -12.29 2.09 -10.57
C HIS A 99 -12.87 3.23 -9.71
N PRO A 100 -14.14 3.62 -9.92
CA PRO A 100 -14.78 4.68 -9.15
C PRO A 100 -14.72 4.44 -7.64
N GLY A 101 -14.46 5.52 -6.90
CA GLY A 101 -14.29 5.49 -5.44
C GLY A 101 -12.88 5.11 -4.98
N SER A 102 -11.99 4.64 -5.87
CA SER A 102 -10.59 4.42 -5.53
C SER A 102 -9.87 5.70 -5.11
N VAL A 103 -8.85 5.55 -4.27
CA VAL A 103 -8.05 6.66 -3.71
C VAL A 103 -6.60 6.53 -4.18
N ALA A 104 -5.99 7.63 -4.60
CA ALA A 104 -4.58 7.66 -4.95
C ALA A 104 -3.74 7.80 -3.68
N VAL A 105 -2.69 6.99 -3.54
CA VAL A 105 -1.79 7.02 -2.38
C VAL A 105 -0.37 7.23 -2.88
N SER A 106 0.29 8.29 -2.44
CA SER A 106 1.64 8.70 -2.81
C SER A 106 2.24 9.61 -1.77
N GLU A 107 3.57 9.55 -1.62
CA GLU A 107 4.35 10.36 -0.66
C GLU A 107 4.29 11.87 -0.95
N ALA A 108 3.90 12.24 -2.17
CA ALA A 108 3.69 13.62 -2.58
C ALA A 108 2.49 13.76 -3.52
N PRO A 109 1.90 14.96 -3.64
CA PRO A 109 0.88 15.23 -4.65
C PRO A 109 1.37 14.94 -6.07
N VAL A 110 0.59 14.20 -6.85
CA VAL A 110 0.90 13.90 -8.25
C VAL A 110 0.24 14.95 -9.16
N ALA A 111 1.07 15.66 -9.94
CA ALA A 111 0.59 16.69 -10.85
C ALA A 111 -0.43 16.14 -11.86
N GLY A 112 -1.58 16.83 -11.99
CA GLY A 112 -2.62 16.45 -12.94
C GLY A 112 -3.51 15.27 -12.49
N VAL A 113 -3.34 14.77 -11.27
CA VAL A 113 -4.22 13.74 -10.68
C VAL A 113 -5.12 14.40 -9.63
N PRO A 114 -6.41 14.67 -9.96
CA PRO A 114 -7.36 15.23 -9.01
C PRO A 114 -7.86 14.16 -8.05
N GLY A 115 -8.15 14.54 -6.80
CA GLY A 115 -8.82 13.68 -5.82
C GLY A 115 -8.11 13.62 -4.47
N HIS A 116 -8.49 12.61 -3.69
CA HIS A 116 -7.90 12.34 -2.38
C HIS A 116 -6.54 11.66 -2.59
N VAL A 117 -5.47 12.45 -2.54
CA VAL A 117 -4.10 11.93 -2.43
C VAL A 117 -3.76 11.80 -0.95
N LEU A 118 -3.31 10.62 -0.54
CA LEU A 118 -2.85 10.36 0.83
C LEU A 118 -1.35 10.10 0.82
N ASP A 119 -0.63 10.77 1.73
CA ASP A 119 0.77 10.50 2.01
C ASP A 119 0.88 9.33 3.01
N PRO A 120 1.37 8.16 2.59
CA PRO A 120 1.39 6.97 3.43
C PRO A 120 2.35 7.10 4.61
N LEU A 121 3.50 7.77 4.46
CA LEU A 121 4.47 7.87 5.56
C LEU A 121 4.29 9.14 6.38
N GLY A 122 3.40 10.04 5.93
CA GLY A 122 3.36 11.43 6.37
C GLY A 122 4.67 12.14 6.06
N ALA A 123 4.67 13.47 6.11
CA ALA A 123 5.85 14.29 5.87
C ALA A 123 6.96 14.14 6.96
N GLY A 124 7.10 12.99 7.63
CA GLY A 124 8.05 12.78 8.72
C GLY A 124 8.25 11.37 9.30
N GLY A 125 7.91 10.25 8.64
CA GLY A 125 8.26 8.91 9.16
C GLY A 125 9.63 8.42 8.65
N HIS A 126 10.65 8.01 9.42
CA HIS A 126 10.91 7.94 10.86
C HIS A 126 12.43 8.18 11.00
N ALA A 127 12.87 9.01 11.96
CA ALA A 127 14.23 8.89 12.48
C ALA A 127 14.27 7.67 13.40
N VAL A 128 14.76 6.53 12.92
CA VAL A 128 15.16 5.43 13.81
C VAL A 128 16.60 5.74 14.23
N ALA A 129 16.73 6.42 15.36
CA ALA A 129 18.00 6.58 16.06
C ALA A 129 18.38 5.25 16.77
N PRO A 130 19.68 4.97 16.97
CA PRO A 130 20.24 3.64 17.23
C PRO A 130 19.84 3.01 18.56
#